data_AF-A0A353W4D1-F1
#
_entry.id   AF-A0A353W4D1-F1
#
_cell.length_a   1.000
_cell.length_b   1.000
_cell.length_c   1.000
_cell.angle_alpha   90.00
_cell.angle_beta   90.00
_cell.angle_gamma   90.00
#
_symmetry.space_group_name_H-M   'P 1'
#
loop_
_entity.id
_entity.type
_entity.pdbx_description
1 polymer ?
#
loop_
_entity_poly.entity_id
_entity_poly.type
_entity_poly.pdbx_seq_one_letter_code
_entity_poly.pdbx_strand_id
1 'polypeptide(L)'
;AEELFEIPVKRIIGLTKIPDLLNNIRKESLKEMGVTNYSSYADLERILENLDYANKIFHRLKCPVIDVSQRAIEKTASIIMSIIAKNNKQ
;
A
#
# COMPACT_ATOMS: atom_id res chain seq x y z
N ALA A 1 -1.84 11.33 12.08
CA ALA A 1 -1.17 11.42 10.76
C ALA A 1 -0.33 12.69 10.60
N GLU A 2 -0.41 13.66 11.53
CA GLU A 2 0.36 14.91 11.47
C GLU A 2 1.88 14.70 11.49
N GLU A 3 2.35 13.78 12.33
CA GLU A 3 3.76 13.40 12.47
C GLU A 3 4.42 12.99 11.13
N LEU A 4 3.66 12.41 10.20
CA LEU A 4 4.16 11.99 8.90
C LEU A 4 4.55 13.19 8.00
N PHE A 5 3.93 14.35 8.22
CA PHE A 5 4.25 15.59 7.52
C PHE A 5 5.46 16.33 8.11
N GLU A 6 5.91 15.94 9.29
CA GLU A 6 7.11 16.49 9.93
C GLU A 6 8.38 15.78 9.46
N ILE A 7 8.25 14.57 8.90
CA ILE A 7 9.35 13.78 8.37
C ILE A 7 9.74 14.30 6.98
N PRO A 8 11.04 14.44 6.66
CA PRO A 8 11.47 14.77 5.31
C PRO A 8 10.92 13.77 4.28
N VAL A 9 10.12 14.26 3.32
CA VAL A 9 9.46 13.46 2.27
C VAL A 9 10.42 12.52 1.54
N LYS A 10 11.69 12.92 1.41
CA LYS A 10 12.75 12.10 0.80
C LYS A 10 13.01 10.74 1.49
N ARG A 11 12.52 10.57 2.73
CA ARG A 11 12.58 9.33 3.52
C ARG A 11 11.26 8.55 3.51
N ILE A 12 10.23 9.07 2.88
CA ILE A 12 8.90 8.47 2.83
C ILE A 12 8.70 7.80 1.48
N ILE A 13 8.23 6.56 1.49
CA ILE A 13 7.85 5.81 0.29
C ILE A 13 6.49 5.18 0.54
N GLY A 14 5.52 5.48 -0.34
CA GLY A 14 4.21 4.86 -0.32
C GLY A 14 4.24 3.48 -0.97
N LEU A 15 3.52 2.51 -0.39
CA LEU A 15 3.31 1.19 -0.99
C LEU A 15 1.82 1.02 -1.23
N THR A 16 1.45 0.54 -2.42
CA THR A 16 0.06 0.31 -2.80
C THR A 16 -0.14 -1.07 -3.42
N LYS A 17 -1.39 -1.51 -3.46
CA LYS A 17 -1.82 -2.78 -4.08
C LYS A 17 -3.13 -2.59 -4.84
N ILE A 18 -3.35 -3.43 -5.86
CA ILE A 18 -4.56 -3.44 -6.67
C ILE A 18 -5.73 -4.04 -5.85
N PRO A 19 -6.92 -3.41 -5.86
CA PRO A 19 -8.08 -3.83 -5.06
C PRO A 19 -8.50 -5.29 -5.29
N ASP A 20 -8.48 -5.77 -6.53
CA ASP A 20 -8.92 -7.13 -6.88
C ASP A 20 -8.07 -8.21 -6.21
N LEU A 21 -6.75 -8.00 -6.19
CA LEU A 21 -5.82 -8.90 -5.53
C LEU A 21 -5.99 -8.86 -4.01
N LEU A 22 -6.25 -7.67 -3.44
CA LEU A 22 -6.54 -7.50 -2.02
C LEU A 22 -7.79 -8.25 -1.58
N ASN A 23 -8.85 -8.20 -2.38
CA ASN A 23 -10.10 -8.92 -2.09
C ASN A 23 -9.89 -10.44 -2.11
N ASN A 24 -9.13 -10.95 -3.09
CA ASN A 24 -8.82 -12.38 -3.18
C ASN A 24 -8.00 -12.87 -1.96
N ILE A 25 -6.93 -12.15 -1.59
CA ILE A 25 -6.11 -12.50 -0.42
C ILE A 25 -6.96 -12.48 0.86
N ARG A 26 -7.81 -11.47 1.06
CA ARG A 26 -8.69 -11.40 2.24
C ARG A 26 -9.68 -12.55 2.29
N LYS A 27 -10.28 -12.93 1.16
CA LYS A 27 -11.17 -14.09 1.06
C LYS A 27 -10.47 -15.39 1.40
N GLU A 28 -9.23 -15.57 0.94
CA GLU A 28 -8.42 -16.75 1.28
C GLU A 28 -8.12 -16.80 2.77
N SER A 29 -7.63 -15.71 3.37
CA SER A 29 -7.38 -15.65 4.81
C SER A 29 -8.64 -15.87 5.66
N LEU A 30 -9.80 -15.35 5.24
CA LEU A 30 -11.07 -15.56 5.96
C LEU A 30 -11.55 -17.01 5.88
N LYS A 31 -11.33 -17.69 4.74
CA LYS A 31 -11.57 -19.13 4.60
C LYS A 31 -10.68 -19.94 5.54
N GLU A 32 -9.39 -19.60 5.62
CA GLU A 32 -8.46 -20.24 6.57
C GLU A 32 -8.90 -20.05 8.03
N MET A 33 -9.54 -18.93 8.35
CA MET A 33 -10.08 -18.62 9.68
C MET A 33 -11.49 -19.19 9.94
N GLY A 34 -12.07 -19.93 8.99
CA GLY A 34 -13.38 -20.59 9.15
C GLY A 34 -14.59 -19.65 9.03
N VAL A 35 -14.43 -18.44 8.51
CA VAL A 35 -15.52 -17.47 8.32
C VAL A 35 -16.21 -17.72 6.96
N THR A 36 -17.48 -18.13 6.98
CA THR A 36 -18.23 -18.53 5.77
C THR A 36 -19.29 -17.51 5.32
N ASN A 37 -19.81 -16.66 6.22
CA ASN A 37 -20.80 -15.64 5.91
C ASN A 37 -20.16 -14.26 5.72
N TYR A 38 -19.64 -14.02 4.52
CA TYR A 38 -18.95 -12.78 4.18
C TYR A 38 -19.66 -12.01 3.06
N SER A 39 -19.98 -10.74 3.31
CA SER A 39 -20.51 -9.82 2.30
C SER A 39 -19.37 -9.32 1.42
N SER A 40 -19.17 -9.95 0.26
CA SER A 40 -18.09 -9.57 -0.67
C SER A 40 -18.21 -8.13 -1.22
N TYR A 41 -19.38 -7.49 -1.10
CA TYR A 41 -19.61 -6.14 -1.64
C TYR A 41 -19.17 -5.05 -0.66
N ALA A 42 -19.59 -5.14 0.62
CA ALA A 42 -19.21 -4.18 1.66
C ALA A 42 -17.69 -4.13 1.88
N ASP A 43 -17.04 -5.28 1.71
CA ASP A 43 -15.59 -5.36 1.89
C ASP A 43 -14.80 -4.81 0.70
N LEU A 44 -15.32 -4.93 -0.52
CA LEU A 44 -14.71 -4.28 -1.67
C LEU A 44 -14.81 -2.76 -1.55
N GLU A 45 -15.97 -2.24 -1.16
CA GLU A 45 -16.18 -0.81 -0.93
C GLU A 45 -15.20 -0.28 0.13
N ARG A 46 -15.05 -1.00 1.25
CA ARG A 46 -14.07 -0.66 2.28
C ARG A 46 -12.61 -0.77 1.80
N ILE A 47 -12.27 -1.70 0.90
CA ILE A 47 -10.94 -1.75 0.28
C ILE A 47 -10.68 -0.47 -0.53
N LEU A 48 -11.66 -0.07 -1.34
CA LEU A 48 -11.57 1.12 -2.18
C LEU A 48 -11.44 2.40 -1.33
N GLU A 49 -12.21 2.52 -0.26
CA GLU A 49 -12.10 3.65 0.69
C GLU A 49 -10.71 3.75 1.30
N ASN A 50 -10.12 2.63 1.72
CA ASN A 50 -8.76 2.61 2.28
C ASN A 50 -7.71 3.02 1.25
N LEU A 51 -7.84 2.54 0.01
CA LEU A 51 -6.94 2.90 -1.08
C LEU A 51 -7.06 4.38 -1.46
N ASP A 52 -8.27 4.93 -1.49
CA ASP A 52 -8.52 6.35 -1.72
C ASP A 52 -7.91 7.21 -0.61
N TYR A 53 -8.12 6.83 0.66
CA TYR A 53 -7.49 7.51 1.80
C TYR A 53 -5.96 7.48 1.72
N ALA A 54 -5.36 6.33 1.42
CA ALA A 54 -3.91 6.21 1.25
C ALA A 54 -3.40 7.07 0.09
N ASN A 55 -4.09 7.05 -1.05
CA ASN A 55 -3.75 7.87 -2.23
C ASN A 55 -3.78 9.37 -1.93
N LYS A 56 -4.77 9.83 -1.15
CA LYS A 56 -4.85 11.23 -0.70
C LYS A 56 -3.62 11.62 0.14
N ILE A 57 -3.18 10.74 1.05
CA ILE A 57 -1.97 10.97 1.85
C ILE A 57 -0.73 11.01 0.96
N PHE A 58 -0.56 10.04 0.07
CA PHE A 58 0.59 9.98 -0.84
C PHE A 58 0.67 11.21 -1.73
N HIS A 59 -0.47 11.67 -2.27
CA HIS A 59 -0.55 12.91 -3.04
C HIS A 59 -0.14 14.13 -2.24
N ARG A 60 -0.63 14.25 -1.00
CA ARG A 60 -0.31 15.38 -0.13
C ARG A 60 1.18 15.42 0.24
N LEU A 61 1.79 14.25 0.46
CA LEU A 61 3.21 14.11 0.77
C LEU A 61 4.11 14.28 -0.46
N LYS A 62 3.58 14.06 -1.67
CA LYS A 62 4.36 13.99 -2.93
C LYS A 62 5.51 12.97 -2.84
N CYS A 63 5.29 11.86 -2.11
CA CYS A 63 6.28 10.80 -1.98
C CYS A 63 6.21 9.84 -3.18
N PRO A 64 7.31 9.13 -3.50
CA PRO A 64 7.29 8.03 -4.45
C PRO A 64 6.34 6.92 -3.98
N VAL A 65 5.51 6.41 -4.89
CA VAL A 65 4.59 5.30 -4.61
C VAL A 65 4.97 4.07 -5.46
N ILE A 66 5.04 2.90 -4.83
CA ILE A 66 5.37 1.64 -5.47
C ILE A 66 4.17 0.69 -5.38
N ASP A 67 3.69 0.20 -6.53
CA ASP A 67 2.74 -0.91 -6.58
C ASP A 67 3.47 -2.24 -6.37
N VAL A 68 3.08 -2.95 -5.31
CA VAL A 68 3.69 -4.22 -4.88
C VAL A 68 2.82 -5.44 -5.19
N SER A 69 1.71 -5.30 -5.92
CA SER A 69 0.71 -6.35 -6.15
C SER A 69 1.29 -7.65 -6.71
N GLN A 70 2.21 -7.56 -7.66
CA GLN A 70 2.82 -8.72 -8.31
C GLN A 70 4.34 -8.72 -8.18
N ARG A 71 4.87 -8.09 -7.12
CA ARG A 71 6.31 -7.97 -6.90
C ARG A 71 6.74 -8.85 -5.75
N ALA A 72 7.85 -9.56 -5.96
CA ALA A 72 8.56 -10.23 -4.88
C ALA A 72 9.09 -9.21 -3.85
N ILE A 73 9.26 -9.65 -2.60
CA ILE A 73 9.69 -8.81 -1.49
C ILE A 73 11.09 -8.24 -1.77
N GLU A 74 12.00 -9.07 -2.28
CA GLU A 74 13.38 -8.72 -2.61
C GLU A 74 13.45 -7.63 -3.68
N LYS A 75 12.59 -7.76 -4.70
CA LYS A 75 12.51 -6.79 -5.79
C LYS A 75 11.96 -5.44 -5.30
N THR A 76 10.98 -5.47 -4.41
CA THR A 76 10.43 -4.26 -3.78
C THR A 76 11.49 -3.58 -2.91
N ALA A 77 12.23 -4.34 -2.10
CA ALA A 77 13.32 -3.83 -1.27
C ALA A 77 14.42 -3.17 -2.10
N SER A 78 14.82 -3.80 -3.21
CA SER A 78 15.84 -3.25 -4.13
C SER A 78 15.41 -1.89 -4.72
N ILE A 79 14.13 -1.73 -5.08
CA ILE A 79 13.58 -0.47 -5.59
C ILE A 79 13.60 0.60 -4.49
N ILE A 80 13.13 0.27 -3.28
CA ILE A 80 13.14 1.16 -2.11
C ILE A 80 14.55 1.67 -1.85
N MET A 81 15.53 0.77 -1.78
CA MET A 81 16.93 1.12 -1.54
C MET A 81 17.48 2.04 -2.64
N SER A 82 17.12 1.77 -3.90
CA SER A 82 17.54 2.60 -5.04
C SER A 82 16.97 4.02 -4.97
N ILE A 83 15.70 4.17 -4.57
CA ILE A 83 15.04 5.47 -4.37
C ILE A 83 15.72 6.24 -3.25
N ILE A 84 15.95 5.59 -2.09
CA ILE A 84 16.62 6.24 -0.95
C ILE A 84 18.05 6.66 -1.31
N ALA A 85 18.80 5.80 -1.99
CA ALA A 85 20.16 6.11 -2.42
C ALA A 85 20.20 7.31 -3.39
N LYS A 86 19.24 7.42 -4.31
CA LYS A 86 19.10 8.57 -5.21
C LYS A 86 18.77 9.85 -4.43
N ASN A 87 17.85 9.76 -3.47
CA ASN A 87 17.42 10.89 -2.63
C ASN A 87 18.53 11.42 -1.69
N ASN A 88 19.52 10.59 -1.35
CA ASN A 88 20.67 10.99 -0.52
C ASN A 88 21.84 11.60 -1.31
N LYS A 89 21.84 11.47 -2.65
CA LYS A 89 22.88 12.01 -3.54
C LYS A 89 22.55 13.41 -4.09
N GLN A 90 21.36 13.94 -3.78
CA GLN A 90 20.93 15.32 -4.04
C GLN A 90 20.94 16.10 -2.73
#